data_AF-A0A0B7AJR9-F1
#
_entry.id   AF-A0A0B7AJR9-F1
#
_cell.length_a   1.000
_cell.length_b   1.000
_cell.length_c   1.000
_cell.angle_alpha   90.00
_cell.angle_beta   90.00
_cell.angle_gamma   90.00
#
_symmetry.space_group_name_H-M   'P 1'
#
loop_
_entity.id
_entity.type
_entity.pdbx_description
1 polymer ?
#
loop_
_entity_poly.entity_id
_entity_poly.type
_entity_poly.pdbx_seq_one_letter_code
_entity_poly.pdbx_strand_id
1 'polypeptide(L)'
;LKKFSKGKLLSDGKNIGGKGRLTDIIDKLQIYYGNAIRANKNNLRKMRAEVWAVFFHKTSTDEKPVHNFCSIDWCPYKQAVRDGTVNHYVHKGNLPVSVMEAVKTDLQRPHQ
;
A
#
# COMPACT_ATOMS: atom_id res chain seq x y z
N LEU A 1 -6.00 -18.81 1.53
CA LEU A 1 -6.54 -17.48 1.92
C LEU A 1 -7.74 -17.54 2.88
N LYS A 2 -8.77 -18.37 2.64
CA LYS A 2 -10.00 -18.45 3.49
C LYS A 2 -9.82 -18.84 4.98
N LYS A 3 -8.65 -19.32 5.40
CA LYS A 3 -8.42 -19.85 6.77
C LYS A 3 -7.69 -18.89 7.72
N PHE A 4 -7.11 -17.78 7.27
CA PHE A 4 -6.17 -16.99 8.09
C PHE A 4 -6.80 -15.96 9.05
N SER A 5 -8.10 -15.70 8.98
CA SER A 5 -8.67 -14.56 9.72
C SER A 5 -10.18 -14.65 9.98
N LYS A 6 -10.76 -15.85 10.06
CA LYS A 6 -12.18 -15.98 10.44
C LYS A 6 -12.29 -15.65 11.94
N GLY A 7 -12.56 -14.38 12.26
CA GLY A 7 -12.88 -13.92 13.63
C GLY A 7 -11.86 -13.00 14.32
N LYS A 8 -10.70 -12.70 13.72
CA LYS A 8 -9.75 -11.75 14.34
C LYS A 8 -10.08 -10.32 13.93
N LEU A 9 -10.53 -9.54 14.92
CA LEU A 9 -10.69 -8.09 14.78
C LEU A 9 -9.32 -7.40 14.82
N LEU A 10 -9.18 -6.34 14.05
CA LEU A 10 -8.03 -5.45 14.11
C LEU A 10 -8.23 -4.40 15.22
N SER A 11 -7.26 -3.52 15.41
CA SER A 11 -7.27 -2.46 16.44
C SER A 11 -8.49 -1.52 16.35
N ASP A 12 -9.13 -1.44 15.18
CA ASP A 12 -10.34 -0.65 14.94
C ASP A 12 -11.64 -1.43 15.17
N GLY A 13 -11.58 -2.61 15.77
CA GLY A 13 -12.74 -3.46 16.05
C GLY A 13 -13.40 -4.07 14.80
N LYS A 14 -12.74 -3.99 13.63
CA LYS A 14 -13.26 -4.52 12.36
C LYS A 14 -12.40 -5.66 11.83
N ASN A 15 -12.99 -6.52 11.01
CA ASN A 15 -12.27 -7.57 10.30
C ASN A 15 -11.27 -6.98 9.29
N ILE A 16 -10.29 -7.76 8.83
CA ILE A 16 -9.32 -7.31 7.80
C ILE A 16 -9.97 -7.11 6.42
N GLY A 17 -11.02 -7.88 6.11
CA GLY A 17 -11.75 -7.82 4.85
C GLY A 17 -13.01 -6.95 4.89
N GLY A 18 -13.63 -6.76 3.73
CA GLY A 18 -14.85 -5.97 3.54
C GLY A 18 -14.66 -4.72 2.66
N LYS A 19 -15.77 -3.98 2.44
CA LYS A 19 -15.79 -2.74 1.65
C LYS A 19 -14.86 -1.68 2.25
N GLY A 20 -14.07 -1.01 1.41
CA GLY A 20 -13.05 -0.05 1.86
C GLY A 20 -11.90 -0.68 2.64
N ARG A 21 -11.74 -2.01 2.57
CA ARG A 21 -10.68 -2.77 3.27
C ARG A 21 -10.02 -3.74 2.30
N LEU A 22 -9.28 -4.74 2.83
CA LEU A 22 -8.39 -5.57 2.03
C LEU A 22 -9.10 -6.28 0.87
N THR A 23 -10.28 -6.85 1.11
CA THR A 23 -11.03 -7.60 0.09
C THR A 23 -11.42 -6.74 -1.11
N ASP A 24 -11.67 -5.45 -0.90
CA ASP A 24 -12.13 -4.52 -1.94
C ASP A 24 -11.02 -4.14 -2.93
N ILE A 25 -9.75 -4.35 -2.55
CA ILE A 25 -8.60 -3.91 -3.34
C ILE A 25 -7.54 -5.00 -3.56
N ILE A 26 -7.75 -6.22 -3.07
CA ILE A 26 -6.73 -7.27 -3.09
C ILE A 26 -6.23 -7.59 -4.50
N ASP A 27 -7.13 -7.61 -5.49
CA ASP A 27 -6.77 -7.89 -6.88
C ASP A 27 -5.84 -6.79 -7.45
N LYS A 28 -6.13 -5.52 -7.11
CA LYS A 28 -5.27 -4.39 -7.50
C LYS A 28 -3.90 -4.47 -6.84
N LEU A 29 -3.85 -4.81 -5.54
CA LEU A 29 -2.59 -4.97 -4.82
C LEU A 29 -1.73 -6.09 -5.43
N GLN A 30 -2.33 -7.23 -5.77
CA GLN A 30 -1.62 -8.33 -6.42
C GLN A 30 -1.02 -7.91 -7.77
N ILE A 31 -1.75 -7.13 -8.57
CA ILE A 31 -1.24 -6.57 -9.83
C ILE A 31 -0.06 -5.64 -9.56
N TYR A 32 -0.18 -4.69 -8.62
CA TYR A 32 0.87 -3.71 -8.33
C TYR A 32 2.15 -4.36 -7.80
N TYR A 33 2.03 -5.26 -6.82
CA TYR A 33 3.18 -5.98 -6.30
C TYR A 33 3.80 -6.91 -7.35
N GLY A 34 2.98 -7.59 -8.15
CA GLY A 34 3.46 -8.40 -9.27
C GLY A 34 4.24 -7.59 -10.30
N ASN A 35 3.78 -6.38 -10.63
CA ASN A 35 4.48 -5.46 -11.52
C ASN A 35 5.80 -4.98 -10.92
N ALA A 36 5.82 -4.60 -9.64
CA ALA A 36 7.05 -4.21 -8.93
C ALA A 36 8.11 -5.32 -8.98
N ILE A 37 7.71 -6.58 -8.80
CA ILE A 37 8.62 -7.74 -8.87
C ILE A 37 9.10 -7.96 -10.31
N ARG A 38 8.19 -8.09 -11.28
CA ARG A 38 8.55 -8.39 -12.67
C ARG A 38 9.42 -7.30 -13.32
N ALA A 39 9.13 -6.04 -13.05
CA ALA A 39 9.88 -4.90 -13.59
C ALA A 39 11.31 -4.80 -13.03
N ASN A 40 11.58 -5.40 -11.87
CA ASN A 40 12.85 -5.28 -11.15
C ASN A 40 13.52 -6.64 -10.89
N LYS A 41 13.24 -7.65 -11.73
CA LYS A 41 13.71 -9.04 -11.56
C LYS A 41 15.23 -9.19 -11.35
N ASN A 42 16.03 -8.27 -11.88
CA ASN A 42 17.50 -8.28 -11.80
C ASN A 42 18.07 -7.27 -10.79
N ASN A 43 17.23 -6.61 -10.00
CA ASN A 43 17.65 -5.58 -9.03
C ASN A 43 16.83 -5.69 -7.74
N LEU A 44 17.33 -6.50 -6.80
CA LEU A 44 16.66 -6.78 -5.53
C LEU A 44 16.40 -5.51 -4.71
N ARG A 45 17.36 -4.57 -4.69
CA ARG A 45 17.20 -3.30 -3.95
C ARG A 45 16.04 -2.49 -4.52
N LYS A 46 15.97 -2.35 -5.84
CA LYS A 46 14.89 -1.62 -6.52
C LYS A 46 13.56 -2.35 -6.40
N MET A 47 13.55 -3.68 -6.50
CA MET A 47 12.35 -4.50 -6.27
C MET A 47 11.77 -4.25 -4.87
N ARG A 48 12.62 -4.30 -3.82
CA ARG A 48 12.20 -4.02 -2.45
C ARG A 48 11.66 -2.59 -2.31
N ALA A 49 12.33 -1.61 -2.90
CA ALA A 49 11.87 -0.22 -2.87
C ALA A 49 10.49 -0.05 -3.53
N GLU A 50 10.25 -0.64 -4.71
CA GLU A 50 8.97 -0.55 -5.42
C GLU A 50 7.84 -1.29 -4.70
N VAL A 51 8.12 -2.44 -4.06
CA VAL A 51 7.14 -3.11 -3.18
C VAL A 51 6.77 -2.19 -2.01
N TRP A 52 7.76 -1.59 -1.34
CA TRP A 52 7.47 -0.62 -0.27
C TRP A 52 6.76 0.64 -0.78
N ALA A 53 7.01 1.08 -2.01
CA ALA A 53 6.32 2.21 -2.62
C ALA A 53 4.80 1.96 -2.71
N VAL A 54 4.39 0.77 -3.14
CA VAL A 54 2.96 0.37 -3.18
C VAL A 54 2.35 0.38 -1.77
N PHE A 55 3.08 -0.14 -0.77
CA PHE A 55 2.64 -0.14 0.62
C PHE A 55 2.43 1.28 1.16
N PHE A 56 3.42 2.17 0.99
CA PHE A 56 3.35 3.55 1.47
C PHE A 56 2.24 4.33 0.77
N HIS A 57 2.13 4.17 -0.55
CA HIS A 57 1.08 4.80 -1.34
C HIS A 57 -0.32 4.46 -0.82
N LYS A 58 -0.56 3.22 -0.37
CA LYS A 58 -1.85 2.79 0.20
C LYS A 58 -2.07 3.16 1.67
N THR A 59 -1.00 3.49 2.39
CA THR A 59 -1.08 3.98 3.78
C THR A 59 -1.26 5.50 3.84
N SER A 60 -0.90 6.21 2.77
CA SER A 60 -0.90 7.67 2.70
C SER A 60 -2.29 8.29 2.88
N THR A 61 -2.39 9.33 3.70
CA THR A 61 -3.59 10.15 3.91
C THR A 61 -3.28 11.62 3.69
N ASP A 62 -4.29 12.49 3.70
CA ASP A 62 -4.09 13.93 3.60
C ASP A 62 -3.34 14.49 4.82
N GLU A 63 -3.64 13.98 6.02
CA GLU A 63 -2.97 14.36 7.27
C GLU A 63 -1.55 13.79 7.36
N LYS A 64 -1.32 12.63 6.75
CA LYS A 64 -0.02 11.95 6.77
C LYS A 64 0.33 11.45 5.36
N PRO A 65 0.83 12.34 4.49
CA PRO A 65 1.23 11.96 3.14
C PRO A 65 2.55 11.15 3.20
N VAL A 66 2.50 9.88 2.79
CA VAL A 66 3.67 8.98 2.77
C VAL A 66 3.82 8.39 1.37
N HIS A 67 4.73 8.97 0.59
CA HIS A 67 5.02 8.55 -0.80
C HIS A 67 6.49 8.19 -0.99
N ASN A 68 7.12 7.61 0.04
CA ASN A 68 8.48 7.09 -0.04
C ASN A 68 8.58 6.06 -1.18
N PHE A 69 9.68 6.12 -1.92
CA PHE A 69 9.98 5.25 -3.08
C PHE A 69 9.04 5.36 -4.29
N CYS A 70 7.93 6.12 -4.24
CA CYS A 70 7.09 6.33 -5.42
C CYS A 70 7.86 7.04 -6.56
N SER A 71 7.63 6.67 -7.82
CA SER A 71 8.05 7.49 -8.96
C SER A 71 7.02 8.60 -9.23
N ILE A 72 7.47 9.73 -9.79
CA ILE A 72 6.57 10.78 -10.29
C ILE A 72 5.69 10.22 -11.43
N ASP A 73 6.16 9.23 -12.20
CA ASP A 73 5.46 8.75 -13.39
C ASP A 73 4.08 8.14 -13.09
N TRP A 74 3.93 7.55 -11.90
CA TRP A 74 2.69 6.85 -11.54
C TRP A 74 2.03 7.38 -10.27
N CYS A 75 2.69 8.26 -9.51
CA CYS A 75 2.18 8.78 -8.24
C CYS A 75 1.58 10.19 -8.40
N PRO A 76 0.25 10.32 -8.36
CA PRO A 76 -0.40 11.62 -8.57
C PRO A 76 -0.05 12.65 -7.49
N TYR A 77 0.21 12.22 -6.26
CA TYR A 77 0.68 13.12 -5.20
C TYR A 77 2.05 13.72 -5.54
N LYS A 78 3.01 12.91 -6.02
CA LYS A 78 4.33 13.42 -6.42
C LYS A 78 4.25 14.31 -7.66
N GLN A 79 3.32 14.03 -8.57
CA GLN A 79 3.01 14.93 -9.70
C GLN A 79 2.49 16.27 -9.18
N ALA A 80 1.53 16.26 -8.25
CA ALA A 80 1.00 17.49 -7.64
C ALA A 80 2.09 18.28 -6.88
N VAL A 81 3.01 17.61 -6.20
CA VAL A 81 4.18 18.26 -5.56
C VAL A 81 5.08 18.90 -6.62
N ARG A 82 5.41 18.19 -7.70
CA ARG A 82 6.22 18.73 -8.81
C ARG A 82 5.55 19.95 -9.44
N ASP A 83 4.24 19.88 -9.63
CA ASP A 83 3.46 20.88 -10.36
C ASP A 83 3.02 22.06 -9.46
N GLY A 84 3.37 22.03 -8.16
CA GLY A 84 2.99 23.07 -7.19
C GLY A 84 1.50 23.09 -6.83
N THR A 85 0.75 22.01 -7.14
CA THR A 85 -0.70 21.90 -6.94
C THR A 85 -1.09 21.02 -5.75
N VAL A 86 -0.12 20.67 -4.88
CA VAL A 86 -0.33 19.77 -3.75
C VAL A 86 -1.46 20.21 -2.80
N ASN A 87 -1.70 21.51 -2.65
CA ASN A 87 -2.77 22.05 -1.81
C ASN A 87 -4.19 21.69 -2.29
N HIS A 88 -4.33 21.27 -3.55
CA HIS A 88 -5.60 20.82 -4.14
C HIS A 88 -5.67 19.29 -4.27
N TYR A 89 -4.64 18.58 -3.81
CA TYR A 89 -4.61 17.12 -3.87
C TYR A 89 -5.41 16.51 -2.71
N VAL A 90 -6.19 15.48 -3.02
CA VAL A 90 -6.94 14.69 -2.03
C VAL A 90 -6.60 13.22 -2.22
N HIS A 91 -6.14 12.56 -1.15
CA HIS A 91 -5.82 11.14 -1.16
C HIS A 91 -7.09 10.31 -1.32
N LYS A 92 -7.04 9.33 -2.24
CA LYS A 92 -8.17 8.43 -2.51
C LYS A 92 -7.70 6.98 -2.52
N GLY A 93 -8.58 6.08 -2.08
CA GLY A 93 -8.33 4.63 -2.13
C GLY A 93 -7.16 4.17 -1.26
N ASN A 94 -6.89 4.90 -0.18
CA ASN A 94 -6.08 4.50 0.95
C ASN A 94 -6.82 3.44 1.78
N LEU A 95 -6.05 2.62 2.49
CA LEU A 95 -6.59 1.63 3.42
C LEU A 95 -6.53 2.13 4.86
N PRO A 96 -7.45 1.69 5.74
CA PRO A 96 -7.36 1.97 7.16
C PRO A 96 -6.01 1.55 7.74
N VAL A 97 -5.46 2.35 8.66
CA VAL A 97 -4.17 2.10 9.32
C VAL A 97 -4.12 0.69 9.93
N SER A 98 -5.21 0.27 10.59
CA SER A 98 -5.38 -1.07 11.16
C SER A 98 -5.15 -2.21 10.15
N VAL A 99 -5.59 -2.04 8.90
CA VAL A 99 -5.36 -3.02 7.81
C VAL A 99 -3.91 -2.98 7.37
N MET A 100 -3.34 -1.78 7.21
CA MET A 100 -1.95 -1.63 6.78
C MET A 100 -0.94 -2.14 7.82
N GLU A 101 -1.23 -2.01 9.11
CA GLU A 101 -0.44 -2.61 10.20
C GLU A 101 -0.43 -4.14 10.14
N ALA A 102 -1.59 -4.75 9.86
CA ALA A 102 -1.69 -6.19 9.65
C ALA A 102 -0.83 -6.64 8.45
N VAL A 103 -0.93 -5.93 7.31
CA VAL A 103 -0.13 -6.20 6.11
C VAL A 103 1.37 -5.99 6.37
N LYS A 104 1.75 -4.94 7.10
CA LYS A 104 3.15 -4.65 7.43
C LYS A 104 3.79 -5.77 8.22
N THR A 105 3.06 -6.33 9.19
CA THR A 105 3.51 -7.45 10.00
C THR A 105 3.86 -8.67 9.14
N ASP A 106 3.07 -8.93 8.10
CA ASP A 106 3.35 -10.00 7.13
C ASP A 106 4.53 -9.65 6.22
N LEU A 107 4.63 -8.41 5.71
CA LEU A 107 5.73 -7.97 4.84
C LEU A 107 7.10 -7.96 5.54
N GLN A 108 7.13 -7.80 6.86
CA GLN A 108 8.34 -7.77 7.66
C GLN A 108 8.63 -9.11 8.35
N ARG A 109 7.80 -10.13 8.13
CA ARG A 109 8.02 -11.45 8.71
C ARG A 109 9.35 -12.02 8.20
N PRO A 110 10.28 -12.40 9.10
CA PRO A 110 11.49 -13.11 8.70
C PRO A 110 11.10 -14.38 7.92
N HIS A 111 11.74 -14.62 6.78
CA HIS A 111 11.61 -15.91 6.12
C HIS A 111 12.25 -16.96 7.05
N GLN A 112 11.45 -17.91 7.53
CA GLN A 112 11.94 -19.12 8.18
C GLN A 112 12.67 -20.00 7.17
#